data_AF-A0AAU3VER6-F1
#
_entry.id   AF-A0AAU3VER6-F1
#
_cell.length_a   1.000
_cell.length_b   1.000
_cell.length_c   1.000
_cell.angle_alpha   90.00
_cell.angle_beta   90.00
_cell.angle_gamma   90.00
#
_symmetry.space_group_name_H-M   'P 1'
#
loop_
_entity.id
_entity.type
_entity.pdbx_description
1 polymer ?
#
loop_
_entity_poly.entity_id
_entity_poly.type
_entity_poly.pdbx_seq_one_letter_code
_entity_poly.pdbx_strand_id
1 'polypeptide(L)'
;MTDTTDPGGTAQARRRHGRRIVVRCVWAVVLLAPPVVLWVMGAADAAQHKSPTDWVGNHRTKVALENAALLIAGLPAAGVVIGALAGAVRRPPRTGLWAATGAVLGAVALWAFGAYAFLTALRHFTIVF
;
A
#
# COMPACT_ATOMS: atom_id res chain seq x y z
N MET A 1 13.52 46.39 22.68
CA MET A 1 12.78 45.72 21.60
C MET A 1 13.72 44.66 21.03
N THR A 2 13.80 43.51 21.69
CA THR A 2 14.68 42.41 21.30
C THR A 2 13.94 41.51 20.33
N ASP A 3 14.31 41.62 19.06
CA ASP A 3 13.88 40.73 17.99
C ASP A 3 14.60 39.38 18.17
N THR A 4 14.03 38.53 19.02
CA THR A 4 14.43 37.13 19.16
C THR A 4 13.83 36.35 17.99
N THR A 5 14.40 36.52 16.81
CA THR A 5 14.26 35.51 15.77
C THR A 5 14.99 34.27 16.27
N ASP A 6 14.23 33.22 16.60
CA ASP A 6 14.74 31.91 17.01
C ASP A 6 14.78 30.98 15.77
N PRO A 7 15.86 31.02 14.96
CA PRO A 7 16.00 30.14 13.80
C PRO A 7 16.23 28.68 14.22
N GLY A 8 16.63 28.42 15.47
CA GLY A 8 16.89 27.08 15.99
C GLY A 8 15.62 26.25 16.17
N GLY A 9 14.58 26.85 16.77
CA GLY A 9 13.30 26.18 17.00
C GLY A 9 12.57 25.78 15.71
N THR A 10 12.62 26.63 14.69
CA THR A 10 11.96 26.39 13.38
C THR A 10 12.69 25.32 12.56
N ALA A 11 14.03 25.31 12.56
CA ALA A 11 14.82 24.28 11.90
C ALA A 11 14.63 22.89 12.53
N GLN A 12 14.55 22.81 13.86
CA GLN A 12 14.36 21.54 14.57
C GLN A 12 12.93 20.99 14.39
N ALA A 13 11.91 21.85 14.36
CA ALA A 13 10.54 21.45 14.04
C ALA A 13 10.42 20.90 12.59
N ARG A 14 11.09 21.52 11.62
CA ARG A 14 11.13 21.06 10.22
C ARG A 14 11.81 19.69 10.08
N ARG A 15 12.93 19.47 10.76
CA ARG A 15 13.63 18.16 10.79
C ARG A 15 12.76 17.06 11.41
N ARG A 16 12.09 17.33 12.54
CA ARG A 16 11.16 16.37 13.17
C ARG A 16 9.97 16.05 12.26
N HIS A 17 9.45 17.04 11.54
CA HIS A 17 8.37 16.85 10.58
C HIS A 17 8.80 15.96 9.40
N GLY A 18 9.96 16.25 8.79
CA GLY A 18 10.53 15.43 7.72
C GLY A 18 10.78 13.99 8.16
N ARG A 19 11.36 13.77 9.35
CA ARG A 19 11.59 12.42 9.90
C ARG A 19 10.30 11.62 10.03
N ARG A 20 9.21 12.26 10.47
CA ARG A 20 7.88 11.61 10.62
C ARG A 20 7.26 11.18 9.29
N ILE A 21 7.52 11.92 8.21
CA ILE A 21 7.09 11.56 6.86
C ILE A 21 7.91 10.37 6.38
N VAL A 22 9.24 10.45 6.47
CA VAL A 22 10.15 9.37 6.04
C VAL A 22 9.82 8.06 6.74
N VAL A 23 9.64 8.07 8.06
CA VAL A 23 9.29 6.86 8.83
C VAL A 23 7.98 6.23 8.33
N ARG A 24 6.96 7.04 7.97
CA ARG A 24 5.70 6.52 7.42
C ARG A 24 5.88 5.94 6.02
N CYS A 25 6.69 6.58 5.17
CA CYS A 25 7.01 6.05 3.86
C CYS A 25 7.75 4.71 3.98
N VAL A 26 8.73 4.61 4.89
CA VAL A 26 9.43 3.34 5.18
C VAL A 26 8.43 2.28 5.62
N TRP A 27 7.52 2.59 6.53
CA TRP A 27 6.46 1.65 6.94
C TRP A 27 5.55 1.23 5.79
N ALA A 28 5.15 2.16 4.93
CA ALA A 28 4.34 1.82 3.74
C ALA A 28 5.08 0.84 2.82
N VAL A 29 6.39 1.07 2.58
CA VAL A 29 7.22 0.15 1.78
C VAL A 29 7.36 -1.21 2.45
N VAL A 30 7.65 -1.24 3.75
CA VAL A 30 7.76 -2.49 4.52
C VAL A 30 6.47 -3.30 4.47
N LEU A 31 5.32 -2.65 4.58
CA LEU A 31 4.01 -3.31 4.49
C LEU A 31 3.70 -3.81 3.07
N LEU A 32 4.22 -3.16 2.03
CA LEU A 32 4.00 -3.56 0.63
C LEU A 32 4.99 -4.62 0.14
N ALA A 33 6.16 -4.75 0.76
CA ALA A 33 7.18 -5.68 0.30
C ALA A 33 6.66 -7.13 0.22
N PRO A 34 6.01 -7.72 1.24
CA PRO A 34 5.52 -9.10 1.15
C PRO A 34 4.49 -9.34 0.03
N PRO A 35 3.39 -8.56 -0.12
CA PRO A 35 2.43 -8.80 -1.19
C PRO A 35 3.02 -8.58 -2.58
N VAL A 36 3.97 -7.63 -2.74
CA VAL A 36 4.69 -7.45 -4.01
C VAL A 36 5.54 -8.68 -4.34
N VAL A 37 6.30 -9.20 -3.37
CA VAL A 37 7.12 -10.41 -3.57
C VAL A 37 6.25 -11.61 -3.94
N LEU A 38 5.14 -11.83 -3.22
CA LEU A 38 4.21 -12.92 -3.52
C LEU A 38 3.59 -12.78 -4.92
N TRP A 39 3.23 -11.56 -5.31
CA TRP A 39 2.72 -11.29 -6.65
C TRP A 39 3.76 -11.59 -7.73
N VAL A 40 5.01 -11.16 -7.55
CA VAL A 40 6.11 -11.44 -8.50
C VAL A 40 6.37 -12.93 -8.62
N MET A 41 6.41 -13.65 -7.49
CA MET A 41 6.59 -15.10 -7.49
C MET A 41 5.44 -15.80 -8.24
N GLY A 42 4.19 -15.41 -7.98
CA GLY A 42 3.03 -15.97 -8.68
C GLY A 42 2.99 -15.64 -10.17
N ALA A 43 3.41 -14.44 -10.55
CA ALA A 43 3.52 -14.05 -11.97
C ALA A 43 4.61 -14.84 -12.69
N ALA A 44 5.77 -15.02 -12.06
CA ALA A 44 6.86 -15.84 -12.60
C ALA A 44 6.44 -17.30 -12.75
N ASP A 45 5.79 -17.88 -11.74
CA ASP A 45 5.28 -19.25 -11.78
C ASP A 45 4.26 -19.45 -12.92
N ALA A 46 3.30 -18.52 -13.05
CA ALA A 46 2.32 -18.57 -14.13
C ALA A 46 2.98 -18.44 -15.52
N ALA A 47 4.07 -17.69 -15.65
CA ALA A 47 4.79 -17.57 -16.92
C ALA A 47 5.54 -18.86 -17.30
N GLN A 48 5.97 -19.67 -16.32
CA GLN A 48 6.77 -20.86 -16.56
C GLN A 48 5.95 -22.16 -16.66
N HIS A 49 4.83 -22.26 -15.95
CA HIS A 49 4.14 -23.54 -15.74
C HIS A 49 2.74 -23.63 -16.36
N LYS A 50 2.25 -22.59 -17.04
CA LYS A 50 0.91 -22.62 -17.65
C LYS A 50 0.87 -23.41 -18.96
N SER A 51 -0.18 -24.22 -19.10
CA SER A 51 -0.38 -25.07 -20.28
C SER A 51 -0.66 -24.22 -21.52
N PRO A 52 -0.02 -24.51 -22.68
CA PRO A 52 -0.32 -23.82 -23.94
C PRO A 52 -1.75 -24.01 -24.44
N THR A 53 -2.43 -25.08 -24.01
CA THR A 53 -3.74 -25.49 -24.54
C THR A 53 -4.91 -25.13 -23.63
N ASP A 54 -4.66 -24.77 -22.36
CA ASP A 54 -5.71 -24.34 -21.42
C ASP A 54 -5.90 -22.82 -21.47
N TRP A 55 -6.64 -22.36 -22.48
CA TRP A 55 -6.92 -20.94 -22.63
C TRP A 55 -7.75 -20.36 -21.47
N VAL A 56 -8.69 -21.14 -20.89
CA VAL A 56 -9.59 -20.68 -19.83
C VAL A 56 -8.82 -20.47 -18.53
N GLY A 57 -8.04 -21.46 -18.11
CA GLY A 57 -7.23 -21.40 -16.89
C GLY A 57 -6.17 -20.31 -16.97
N ASN A 58 -5.56 -20.13 -18.15
CA ASN A 58 -4.58 -19.07 -18.39
C ASN A 58 -5.22 -17.68 -18.31
N HIS A 59 -6.38 -17.49 -18.95
CA HIS A 59 -7.10 -16.22 -18.91
C HIS A 59 -7.52 -15.86 -17.48
N ARG A 60 -8.10 -16.81 -16.73
CA ARG A 60 -8.47 -16.58 -15.32
C ARG A 60 -7.28 -16.22 -14.45
N THR A 61 -6.13 -16.87 -14.66
CA THR A 61 -4.91 -16.57 -13.91
C THR A 61 -4.39 -15.18 -14.23
N LYS A 62 -4.39 -14.79 -15.52
CA LYS A 62 -3.99 -13.44 -15.94
C LYS A 62 -4.87 -12.37 -15.28
N VAL A 63 -6.19 -12.51 -15.36
CA VAL A 63 -7.14 -11.57 -14.73
C VAL A 63 -6.92 -11.50 -13.22
N ALA A 64 -6.67 -12.63 -12.56
CA ALA A 64 -6.38 -12.65 -11.13
C ALA A 64 -5.09 -11.88 -10.77
N LEU A 65 -4.02 -12.06 -11.56
CA LEU A 65 -2.75 -11.33 -11.38
C LEU A 65 -2.92 -9.82 -11.64
N GLU A 66 -3.66 -9.43 -12.68
CA GLU A 66 -3.96 -8.02 -12.97
C GLU A 66 -4.76 -7.37 -11.83
N ASN A 67 -5.81 -8.04 -11.35
CA ASN A 67 -6.60 -7.56 -10.23
C ASN A 67 -5.76 -7.43 -8.95
N ALA A 68 -4.88 -8.40 -8.68
CA ALA A 68 -3.96 -8.32 -7.55
C ALA A 68 -2.99 -7.14 -7.68
N ALA A 69 -2.42 -6.90 -8.87
CA ALA A 69 -1.54 -5.74 -9.12
C ALA A 69 -2.27 -4.42 -8.88
N LEU A 70 -3.52 -4.31 -9.37
CA LEU A 70 -4.36 -3.13 -9.15
C LEU A 70 -4.64 -2.89 -7.66
N LEU A 71 -4.85 -3.93 -6.86
CA LEU A 71 -5.05 -3.78 -5.42
C LEU A 71 -3.75 -3.35 -4.71
N ILE A 72 -2.64 -4.01 -5.03
CA ILE A 72 -1.33 -3.77 -4.41
C ILE A 72 -0.87 -2.33 -4.65
N ALA A 73 -1.02 -1.81 -5.87
CA ALA A 73 -0.66 -0.42 -6.18
C ALA A 73 -1.77 0.58 -5.81
N GLY A 74 -3.03 0.20 -6.07
CA GLY A 74 -4.19 1.09 -6.01
C GLY A 74 -4.61 1.46 -4.59
N LEU A 75 -4.63 0.53 -3.64
CA LEU A 75 -5.05 0.86 -2.27
C LEU A 75 -4.10 1.86 -1.57
N PRO A 76 -2.77 1.67 -1.61
CA PRO A 76 -1.84 2.66 -1.06
C PRO A 76 -1.94 4.01 -1.78
N ALA A 77 -2.05 4.01 -3.11
CA ALA A 77 -2.17 5.25 -3.89
C ALA A 77 -3.47 6.01 -3.56
N ALA A 78 -4.60 5.31 -3.47
CA ALA A 78 -5.86 5.89 -3.03
C ALA A 78 -5.75 6.46 -1.60
N GLY A 79 -5.08 5.73 -0.71
CA GLY A 79 -4.76 6.19 0.64
C GLY A 79 -3.95 7.49 0.64
N VAL A 80 -2.89 7.59 -0.18
CA VAL A 80 -2.08 8.81 -0.36
C VAL A 80 -2.97 9.98 -0.77
N VAL A 81 -3.81 9.79 -1.79
CA VAL A 81 -4.69 10.85 -2.32
C VAL A 81 -5.68 11.32 -1.27
N ILE A 82 -6.38 10.40 -0.61
CA ILE A 82 -7.35 10.71 0.46
C ILE A 82 -6.65 11.42 1.62
N GLY A 83 -5.46 10.95 2.01
CA GLY A 83 -4.65 11.58 3.04
C GLY A 83 -4.22 13.00 2.66
N ALA A 84 -3.76 13.21 1.43
CA ALA A 84 -3.38 14.53 0.93
C ALA A 84 -4.58 15.49 0.93
N LEU A 85 -5.74 15.05 0.43
CA LEU A 85 -6.98 15.84 0.43
C LEU A 85 -7.42 16.20 1.87
N ALA A 86 -7.42 15.23 2.79
CA ALA A 86 -7.74 15.48 4.19
C ALA A 86 -6.77 16.46 4.86
N GLY A 87 -5.48 16.38 4.51
CA GLY A 87 -4.45 17.31 4.98
C GLY A 87 -4.65 18.73 4.44
N ALA A 88 -4.99 18.85 3.15
CA ALA A 88 -5.26 20.12 2.50
C ALA A 88 -6.46 20.85 3.10
N VAL A 89 -7.55 20.12 3.39
CA VAL A 89 -8.76 20.68 4.01
C VAL A 89 -8.52 21.11 5.47
N ARG A 90 -7.72 20.35 6.24
CA ARG A 90 -7.55 20.60 7.67
C ARG A 90 -6.45 21.63 7.98
N ARG A 91 -5.22 21.45 7.48
CA ARG A 91 -4.07 22.36 7.73
C ARG A 91 -2.97 22.19 6.65
N PRO A 92 -2.74 23.20 5.77
CA PRO A 92 -1.79 23.13 4.67
C PRO A 92 -0.33 22.74 5.03
N PRO A 93 0.26 23.14 6.19
CA PRO A 93 1.65 22.77 6.48
C PRO A 93 1.84 21.28 6.87
N ARG A 94 0.79 20.44 6.80
CA ARG A 94 0.86 19.01 7.16
C ARG A 94 0.42 18.07 6.06
N THR A 95 0.15 18.54 4.85
CA THR A 95 -0.36 17.72 3.73
C THR A 95 0.49 16.47 3.48
N GLY A 96 1.82 16.60 3.47
CA GLY A 96 2.72 15.45 3.26
C GLY A 96 2.66 14.40 4.39
N LEU A 97 2.40 14.81 5.63
CA LEU A 97 2.24 13.89 6.74
C LEU A 97 0.92 13.11 6.65
N TRP A 98 -0.16 13.78 6.25
CA TRP A 98 -1.46 13.14 6.06
C TRP A 98 -1.44 12.20 4.85
N ALA A 99 -0.79 12.59 3.75
CA ALA A 99 -0.57 11.73 2.59
C ALA A 99 0.20 10.45 2.96
N ALA A 100 1.32 10.57 3.67
CA ALA A 100 2.10 9.41 4.12
C ALA A 100 1.34 8.53 5.11
N THR A 101 0.48 9.12 5.95
CA THR A 101 -0.39 8.35 6.85
C THR A 101 -1.46 7.60 6.05
N GLY A 102 -2.04 8.24 5.05
CA GLY A 102 -2.98 7.61 4.13
C GLY A 102 -2.36 6.44 3.36
N ALA A 103 -1.10 6.57 2.92
CA ALA A 103 -0.36 5.47 2.29
C ALA A 103 -0.27 4.23 3.20
N VAL A 104 0.09 4.43 4.47
CA VAL A 104 0.19 3.36 5.47
C VAL A 104 -1.19 2.74 5.71
N LEU A 105 -2.25 3.54 5.85
CA LEU A 105 -3.61 3.03 6.04
C LEU A 105 -4.09 2.24 4.80
N GLY A 106 -3.78 2.70 3.59
CA GLY A 106 -4.07 1.97 2.36
C GLY A 106 -3.33 0.63 2.30
N ALA A 107 -2.06 0.58 2.71
CA ALA A 107 -1.31 -0.66 2.83
C ALA A 107 -1.90 -1.61 3.89
N VAL A 108 -2.35 -1.10 5.04
CA VAL A 108 -3.04 -1.91 6.06
C VAL A 108 -4.38 -2.44 5.54
N ALA A 109 -5.15 -1.63 4.81
CA ALA A 109 -6.41 -2.06 4.20
C ALA A 109 -6.18 -3.18 3.16
N LEU A 110 -5.08 -3.15 2.41
CA LEU A 110 -4.69 -4.23 1.52
C LEU A 110 -4.50 -5.55 2.28
N TRP A 111 -3.82 -5.53 3.44
CA TRP A 111 -3.67 -6.71 4.29
C TRP A 111 -4.99 -7.21 4.86
N ALA A 112 -5.86 -6.32 5.32
CA ALA A 112 -7.19 -6.68 5.81
C ALA A 112 -8.03 -7.36 4.71
N PHE A 113 -7.99 -6.81 3.50
CA PHE A 113 -8.66 -7.39 2.34
C PHE A 113 -8.08 -8.76 1.97
N GLY A 114 -6.74 -8.90 1.94
CA GLY A 114 -6.07 -10.17 1.69
C GLY A 114 -6.42 -11.24 2.71
N ALA A 115 -6.43 -10.90 4.01
CA ALA A 115 -6.84 -11.81 5.08
C ALA A 115 -8.31 -12.23 4.93
N TYR A 116 -9.20 -11.30 4.61
CA TYR A 116 -10.61 -11.59 4.37
C TYR A 116 -10.80 -12.54 3.18
N ALA A 117 -10.12 -12.28 2.05
CA ALA A 117 -10.17 -13.13 0.87
C ALA A 117 -9.63 -14.54 1.17
N PHE A 118 -8.53 -14.65 1.91
CA PHE A 118 -7.94 -15.92 2.33
C PHE A 118 -8.90 -16.74 3.21
N LEU A 119 -9.48 -16.12 4.24
CA LEU A 119 -10.48 -16.78 5.10
C LEU A 119 -11.73 -17.19 4.32
N THR A 120 -12.15 -16.39 3.36
CA THR A 120 -13.29 -16.70 2.50
C THR A 120 -12.98 -17.91 1.61
N ALA A 121 -11.78 -17.96 1.02
CA ALA A 121 -11.34 -19.12 0.24
C ALA A 121 -11.36 -20.39 1.10
N LEU A 122 -10.77 -20.36 2.30
CA LEU A 122 -10.77 -21.49 3.24
C LEU A 122 -12.17 -21.98 3.61
N ARG A 123 -13.13 -21.08 3.78
CA ARG A 123 -14.52 -21.44 4.11
C ARG A 123 -15.26 -22.13 2.97
N HIS A 124 -14.86 -21.89 1.72
CA HIS A 124 -15.48 -22.48 0.54
C HIS A 124 -14.68 -23.68 -0.01
N PHE A 125 -13.59 -24.08 0.65
CA PHE A 125 -12.89 -25.32 0.35
C PHE A 125 -13.71 -26.51 0.88
N THR A 126 -14.54 -27.11 0.01
CA THR A 126 -15.10 -28.43 0.25
C THR A 126 -14.05 -29.48 -0.07
N ILE A 127 -13.48 -30.12 0.96
CA ILE A 127 -12.65 -31.31 0.80
C ILE A 127 -13.59 -32.47 0.48
N VAL A 128 -13.65 -32.86 -0.80
CA VAL A 128 -14.32 -34.09 -1.23
C VAL A 128 -13.30 -35.21 -1.06
N PHE A 129 -13.53 -36.08 -0.08
CA PHE A 129 -12.82 -37.36 0.08
C PHE A 129 -13.44 -38.43 -0.82
#